data_AF-A0A7X6U601-F1
#
_entry.id   AF-A0A7X6U601-F1
#
_cell.length_a   1.000
_cell.length_b   1.000
_cell.length_c   1.000
_cell.angle_alpha   90.00
_cell.angle_beta   90.00
_cell.angle_gamma   90.00
#
_symmetry.space_group_name_H-M   'P 1'
#
loop_
_entity.id
_entity.type
_entity.pdbx_description
1 polymer ?
#
loop_
_entity_poly.entity_id
_entity_poly.type
_entity_poly.pdbx_seq_one_letter_code
_entity_poly.pdbx_strand_id
1 'polypeptide(L)'
;MYEQRQGKSPDQSIEDLINRLDHAVATARNVPFSNSCMVDREEMTVLISMIRDNLPAELKQAKWLLEQNRQLIAEARKEAESMIREAESRMAAMIDEHEITQQARQQASQTIDAANNSARQIRNGSIEYARKRLSDLEEQLTGMLVMIQKNLQELR
;
A
#
# COMPACT_ATOMS: atom_id res chain seq x y z
N MET A 1 -18.11 6.30 43.60
CA MET A 1 -19.30 6.58 42.78
C MET A 1 -19.83 5.24 42.31
N TYR A 2 -20.95 4.82 42.91
CA TYR A 2 -21.61 3.56 42.64
C TYR A 2 -22.38 3.66 41.33
N GLU A 3 -22.14 2.75 40.40
CA GLU A 3 -23.21 2.22 39.56
C GLU A 3 -23.01 0.70 39.48
N GLN A 4 -23.51 0.04 40.52
CA GLN A 4 -23.95 -1.34 40.44
C GLN A 4 -24.93 -1.44 39.27
N ARG A 5 -24.48 -1.97 38.13
CA ARG A 5 -25.42 -2.58 37.18
C ARG A 5 -25.95 -3.83 37.84
N GLN A 6 -27.17 -3.68 38.33
CA GLN A 6 -28.00 -4.67 38.98
C GLN A 6 -27.89 -6.02 38.27
N GLY A 7 -27.74 -7.08 39.07
CA GLY A 7 -27.81 -8.44 38.60
C GLY A 7 -29.11 -8.66 37.85
N LYS A 8 -28.99 -9.06 36.58
CA LYS A 8 -30.03 -9.85 35.94
C LYS A 8 -30.20 -11.09 36.82
N SER A 9 -31.41 -11.30 37.35
CA SER A 9 -31.90 -12.61 37.78
C SER A 9 -31.48 -13.67 36.75
N PRO A 10 -31.39 -14.98 37.09
CA PRO A 10 -30.99 -16.01 36.13
C PRO A 10 -32.02 -16.07 35.00
N ASP A 11 -31.83 -15.20 34.00
CA ASP A 11 -32.54 -15.18 32.74
C ASP A 11 -32.23 -16.54 32.15
N GLN A 12 -33.24 -17.41 32.12
CA GLN A 12 -33.18 -18.64 31.35
C GLN A 12 -32.83 -18.21 29.93
N SER A 13 -31.60 -18.52 29.50
CA SER A 13 -31.17 -18.18 28.14
C SER A 13 -32.14 -18.84 27.16
N ILE A 14 -32.31 -18.31 25.95
CA ILE A 14 -33.18 -19.01 24.98
C ILE A 14 -32.76 -20.47 24.78
N GLU A 15 -31.45 -20.72 24.91
CA GLU A 15 -30.85 -22.05 24.93
C GLU A 15 -31.40 -22.91 26.06
N ASP A 16 -31.52 -22.38 27.27
CA ASP A 16 -32.10 -23.09 28.42
C ASP A 16 -33.58 -23.40 28.21
N LEU A 17 -34.35 -22.46 27.62
CA LEU A 17 -35.77 -22.67 27.32
C LEU A 17 -35.97 -23.74 26.24
N ILE A 18 -35.13 -23.73 25.20
CA ILE A 18 -35.13 -24.74 24.14
C ILE A 18 -34.70 -26.10 24.70
N ASN A 19 -33.64 -26.16 25.50
CA ASN A 19 -33.18 -27.39 26.14
C ASN A 19 -34.25 -27.98 27.06
N ARG A 20 -34.96 -27.13 27.80
CA ARG A 20 -36.05 -27.56 28.68
C ARG A 20 -37.27 -28.06 27.89
N LEU A 21 -37.59 -27.44 26.76
CA LEU A 21 -38.61 -27.95 25.83
C LEU A 21 -38.22 -29.31 25.25
N ASP A 22 -36.95 -29.46 24.83
CA ASP A 22 -36.43 -30.71 24.30
C ASP A 22 -36.46 -31.84 25.36
N HIS A 23 -36.03 -31.54 26.59
CA HIS A 23 -36.14 -32.46 27.72
C HIS A 23 -37.58 -32.85 28.05
N ALA A 24 -38.53 -31.90 28.02
CA ALA A 24 -39.93 -32.17 28.28
C ALA A 24 -40.53 -33.13 27.23
N VAL A 25 -40.13 -32.99 25.96
CA VAL A 25 -40.55 -33.90 24.89
C VAL A 25 -39.85 -35.26 24.98
N ALA A 26 -38.55 -35.27 25.29
CA ALA A 26 -37.75 -36.50 25.40
C ALA A 26 -38.17 -37.41 26.57
N THR A 27 -38.68 -36.83 27.67
CA THR A 27 -39.12 -37.56 28.86
C THR A 27 -40.63 -37.83 28.91
N ALA A 28 -41.37 -37.35 27.92
CA ALA A 28 -42.82 -37.50 27.85
C ALA A 28 -43.26 -38.97 27.72
N ARG A 29 -44.41 -39.30 28.31
CA ARG A 29 -44.94 -40.67 28.26
C ARG A 29 -45.47 -40.98 26.86
N ASN A 30 -44.95 -42.04 26.24
CA ASN A 30 -45.44 -42.50 24.94
C ASN A 30 -46.83 -43.14 25.02
N VAL A 31 -47.65 -42.90 24.00
CA VAL A 31 -48.97 -43.51 23.86
C VAL A 31 -48.81 -44.88 23.17
N PRO A 32 -49.32 -45.99 23.76
CA PRO A 32 -49.16 -47.32 23.17
C PRO A 32 -49.79 -47.40 21.77
N PHE A 33 -49.10 -48.09 20.86
CA PHE A 33 -49.46 -48.21 19.44
C PHE A 33 -49.40 -46.89 18.62
N SER A 34 -48.72 -45.85 19.11
CA SER A 34 -48.52 -44.57 18.41
C SER A 34 -47.10 -44.01 18.60
N ASN A 35 -46.67 -43.14 17.69
CA ASN A 35 -45.45 -42.31 17.82
C ASN A 35 -45.71 -41.00 18.60
N SER A 36 -46.86 -40.88 19.25
CA SER A 36 -47.24 -39.68 20.01
C SER A 36 -46.78 -39.79 21.46
N CYS A 37 -46.35 -38.66 22.02
CA CYS A 37 -46.05 -38.51 23.44
C CYS A 37 -47.07 -37.60 24.12
N MET A 38 -47.29 -37.84 25.42
CA MET A 38 -48.19 -37.07 26.25
C MET A 38 -47.38 -36.07 27.06
N VAL A 39 -47.59 -34.78 26.78
CA VAL A 39 -46.92 -33.64 27.40
C VAL A 39 -47.91 -32.80 28.20
N ASP A 40 -47.41 -32.11 29.22
CA ASP A 40 -48.20 -31.11 29.94
C ASP A 40 -48.46 -29.91 29.02
N ARG A 41 -49.74 -29.66 28.72
CA ARG A 41 -50.15 -28.60 27.82
C ARG A 41 -49.84 -27.21 28.39
N GLU A 42 -50.00 -27.04 29.70
CA GLU A 42 -49.79 -25.75 30.36
C GLU A 42 -48.30 -25.41 30.38
N GLU A 43 -47.44 -26.35 30.78
CA GLU A 43 -45.99 -26.17 30.75
C GLU A 43 -45.47 -25.89 29.32
N MET A 44 -45.94 -26.65 28.33
CA MET A 44 -45.52 -26.46 26.93
C MET A 44 -45.96 -25.10 26.38
N THR A 45 -47.17 -24.66 26.74
CA THR A 45 -47.68 -23.34 26.32
C THR A 45 -46.85 -22.21 26.92
N VAL A 46 -46.44 -22.33 28.19
CA VAL A 46 -45.58 -21.36 28.87
C VAL A 46 -44.19 -21.32 28.22
N LEU A 47 -43.55 -22.47 28.00
CA LEU A 47 -42.23 -22.54 27.36
C LEU A 47 -42.24 -21.92 25.96
N ILE A 48 -43.26 -22.23 25.14
CA ILE A 48 -43.40 -21.66 23.80
C ILE A 48 -43.62 -20.14 23.85
N SER A 49 -44.40 -19.63 24.81
CA SER A 49 -44.59 -18.19 24.98
C SER A 49 -43.29 -17.50 25.35
N MET A 50 -42.56 -18.04 26.32
CA MET A 50 -41.27 -17.49 26.76
C MET A 50 -40.25 -17.45 25.62
N ILE A 51 -40.17 -18.50 24.79
CA ILE A 51 -39.30 -18.52 23.62
C ILE A 51 -39.76 -17.46 22.60
N ARG A 52 -41.06 -17.36 22.33
CA ARG A 52 -41.61 -16.39 21.38
C ARG A 52 -41.33 -14.94 21.80
N ASP A 53 -41.37 -14.66 23.10
CA ASP A 53 -41.18 -13.31 23.62
C ASP A 53 -39.70 -12.90 23.64
N ASN A 54 -38.78 -13.86 23.88
CA ASN A 54 -37.35 -13.57 24.02
C ASN A 54 -36.56 -13.71 22.70
N LEU A 55 -36.94 -14.63 21.80
CA LEU A 55 -36.20 -14.92 20.55
C LEU A 55 -36.05 -13.71 19.61
N PRO A 56 -37.08 -12.86 19.40
CA PRO A 56 -36.96 -11.71 18.52
C PRO A 56 -35.91 -10.70 19.01
N ALA A 57 -35.80 -10.51 20.32
CA ALA A 57 -34.86 -9.56 20.92
C ALA A 57 -33.41 -10.01 20.72
N GLU A 58 -33.12 -11.28 20.98
CA GLU A 58 -31.78 -11.87 20.78
C GLU A 58 -31.37 -11.88 19.30
N LEU A 59 -32.29 -12.24 18.39
CA LEU A 59 -32.03 -12.18 16.96
C LEU A 59 -31.74 -10.74 16.49
N LYS A 60 -32.46 -9.75 17.03
CA LYS A 60 -32.21 -8.34 16.72
C LYS A 60 -30.84 -7.91 17.23
N GLN A 61 -30.46 -8.33 18.44
CA GLN A 61 -29.14 -8.05 19.01
C GLN A 61 -28.01 -8.68 18.19
N ALA A 62 -28.15 -9.95 17.79
CA ALA A 62 -27.18 -10.64 16.95
C ALA A 62 -27.01 -9.95 15.58
N LYS A 63 -28.12 -9.58 14.92
CA LYS A 63 -28.08 -8.82 13.66
C LYS A 63 -27.40 -7.47 13.82
N TRP A 64 -27.69 -6.75 14.91
CA TRP A 64 -27.07 -5.46 15.19
C TRP A 64 -25.56 -5.61 15.43
N LEU A 65 -25.13 -6.63 16.17
CA LEU A 65 -23.72 -6.90 16.41
C LEU A 65 -22.98 -7.24 15.11
N LEU A 66 -23.61 -8.01 14.21
CA LEU A 66 -23.04 -8.32 12.90
C LEU A 66 -22.88 -7.06 12.05
N GLU A 67 -23.88 -6.17 12.06
CA GLU A 67 -23.81 -4.91 11.32
C GLU A 67 -22.72 -3.99 11.87
N GLN A 68 -22.62 -3.87 13.20
CA GLN A 68 -21.53 -3.12 13.83
C GLN A 68 -20.15 -3.68 13.50
N ASN A 69 -19.97 -5.00 13.49
CA ASN A 69 -18.71 -5.61 13.09
C ASN A 69 -18.35 -5.30 11.63
N ARG A 70 -19.35 -5.31 10.73
CA ARG A 70 -19.12 -4.93 9.32
C ARG A 70 -18.67 -3.48 9.19
N GLN A 71 -19.31 -2.57 9.93
CA GLN A 71 -18.94 -1.16 9.95
C GLN A 71 -17.52 -0.97 10.50
N LEU A 72 -17.19 -1.61 11.62
CA LEU A 72 -15.86 -1.56 12.22
C LEU A 72 -14.77 -2.07 11.25
N ILE A 73 -15.02 -3.18 10.55
CA ILE A 73 -14.07 -3.72 9.57
C ILE A 73 -13.90 -2.75 8.40
N ALA A 74 -14.97 -2.14 7.91
CA ALA A 74 -14.91 -1.17 6.82
C ALA A 74 -14.12 0.09 7.23
N GLU A 75 -14.34 0.58 8.45
CA GLU A 75 -13.63 1.73 8.99
C GLU A 75 -12.14 1.43 9.19
N ALA A 76 -11.80 0.29 9.80
CA ALA A 76 -10.41 -0.14 9.98
C ALA A 76 -9.67 -0.31 8.64
N ARG A 77 -10.35 -0.83 7.60
CA ARG A 77 -9.77 -0.91 6.25
C ARG A 77 -9.50 0.47 5.66
N LYS A 78 -10.46 1.38 5.78
CA LYS A 78 -10.32 2.77 5.30
C LYS A 78 -9.18 3.50 6.02
N GLU A 79 -9.05 3.31 7.33
CA GLU A 79 -7.98 3.87 8.14
C GLU A 79 -6.61 3.32 7.74
N ALA A 80 -6.51 1.99 7.56
CA ALA A 80 -5.28 1.36 7.08
C ALA A 80 -4.85 1.90 5.70
N GLU A 81 -5.79 2.03 4.76
CA GLU A 81 -5.49 2.64 3.45
C GLU A 81 -5.06 4.11 3.58
N SER A 82 -5.69 4.87 4.48
CA SER A 82 -5.30 6.26 4.75
C SER A 82 -3.87 6.35 5.30
N MET A 83 -3.53 5.47 6.24
CA MET A 83 -2.21 5.40 6.85
C MET A 83 -1.12 5.06 5.83
N ILE A 84 -1.38 4.11 4.93
CA ILE A 84 -0.47 3.76 3.84
C ILE A 84 -0.25 4.97 2.91
N ARG A 85 -1.34 5.61 2.46
CA ARG A 85 -1.26 6.81 1.59
C ARG A 85 -0.47 7.94 2.25
N GLU A 86 -0.68 8.17 3.54
CA GLU A 86 0.05 9.19 4.29
C GLU A 86 1.54 8.84 4.43
N ALA A 87 1.87 7.57 4.71
CA ALA A 87 3.25 7.12 4.77
C ALA A 87 3.97 7.27 3.42
N GLU A 88 3.32 6.90 2.32
CA GLU A 88 3.85 7.09 0.96
C GLU A 88 4.11 8.56 0.65
N SER A 89 3.16 9.44 0.98
CA SER A 89 3.31 10.88 0.79
C SER A 89 4.46 11.46 1.62
N ARG A 90 4.60 11.05 2.90
CA ARG A 90 5.70 11.48 3.76
C ARG A 90 7.05 10.97 3.27
N MET A 91 7.13 9.72 2.78
CA MET A 91 8.35 9.18 2.19
C MET A 91 8.76 9.96 0.95
N ALA A 92 7.82 10.26 0.04
CA ALA A 92 8.11 11.05 -1.15
C ALA A 92 8.63 12.45 -0.81
N ALA A 93 8.01 13.12 0.17
CA ALA A 93 8.49 14.41 0.66
C ALA A 93 9.89 14.31 1.28
N MET A 94 10.13 13.29 2.11
CA MET A 94 11.43 13.07 2.73
C MET A 94 12.54 12.80 1.72
N ILE A 95 12.26 12.08 0.62
CA ILE A 95 13.23 11.81 -0.44
C ILE A 95 13.62 13.09 -1.19
N ASP A 96 12.65 13.96 -1.49
CA ASP A 96 12.92 15.23 -2.19
C ASP A 96 13.62 16.25 -1.28
N GLU A 97 13.28 16.25 0.01
CA GLU A 97 13.92 17.10 1.02
C GLU A 97 15.29 16.57 1.46
N HIS A 98 15.58 15.28 1.28
CA HIS A 98 16.84 14.71 1.77
C HIS A 98 18.03 15.39 1.09
N GLU A 99 18.89 15.98 1.92
CA GLU A 99 20.15 16.59 1.50
C GLU A 99 20.99 15.69 0.58
N ILE A 100 20.87 14.36 0.70
CA ILE A 100 21.54 13.39 -0.16
C ILE A 100 21.07 13.52 -1.62
N THR A 101 19.76 13.65 -1.87
CA THR A 101 19.22 13.81 -3.23
C THR A 101 19.68 15.13 -3.84
N GLN A 102 19.69 16.20 -3.04
CA GLN A 102 20.14 17.52 -3.48
C GLN A 102 21.65 17.54 -3.74
N GLN A 103 22.45 16.95 -2.84
CA GLN A 103 23.89 16.78 -3.04
C GLN A 103 24.20 15.91 -4.26
N ALA A 104 23.45 14.83 -4.48
CA ALA A 104 23.60 13.98 -5.66
C ALA A 104 23.29 14.76 -6.95
N ARG A 105 22.21 15.55 -6.98
CA ARG A 105 21.89 16.44 -8.10
C ARG A 105 23.00 17.48 -8.34
N GLN A 106 23.53 18.07 -7.28
CA GLN A 106 24.62 19.04 -7.38
C GLN A 106 25.91 18.41 -7.91
N GLN A 107 26.30 17.25 -7.40
CA GLN A 107 27.47 16.50 -7.89
C GLN A 107 27.30 16.06 -9.35
N ALA A 108 26.11 15.62 -9.74
CA ALA A 108 25.81 15.29 -11.12
C ALA A 108 25.97 16.51 -12.04
N SER A 109 25.44 17.67 -11.65
CA SER A 109 25.62 18.92 -12.39
C SER A 109 27.10 19.28 -12.53
N GLN A 110 27.87 19.23 -11.43
CA GLN A 110 29.30 19.52 -11.45
C GLN A 110 30.07 18.56 -12.36
N THR A 111 29.70 17.27 -12.38
CA THR A 111 30.31 16.26 -13.24
C THR A 111 30.04 16.56 -14.72
N ILE A 112 28.81 16.93 -15.06
CA ILE A 112 28.42 17.31 -16.43
C ILE A 112 29.17 18.56 -16.87
N ASP A 113 29.26 19.57 -16.01
CA ASP A 113 29.97 20.82 -16.31
C ASP A 113 31.47 20.58 -16.51
N ALA A 114 32.09 19.76 -15.65
CA ALA A 114 33.48 19.36 -15.79
C ALA A 114 33.72 18.58 -17.10
N ALA A 115 32.84 17.64 -17.45
CA ALA A 115 32.91 16.88 -18.68
C ALA A 115 32.78 17.79 -19.93
N ASN A 116 31.83 18.73 -19.90
CA ASN A 116 31.64 19.70 -20.98
C ASN A 116 32.85 20.62 -21.16
N ASN A 117 33.45 21.08 -20.05
CA ASN A 117 34.64 21.91 -20.09
C ASN A 117 35.84 21.14 -20.65
N SER A 118 36.05 19.90 -20.20
CA SER A 118 37.11 19.02 -20.72
C SER A 118 36.92 18.76 -22.22
N ALA A 119 35.69 18.46 -22.66
CA ALA A 119 35.39 18.26 -24.07
C ALA A 119 35.70 19.50 -24.93
N ARG A 120 35.39 20.71 -24.42
CA ARG A 120 35.75 21.98 -25.10
C ARG A 120 37.26 22.17 -25.18
N GLN A 121 37.98 21.89 -24.09
CA GLN A 121 39.44 22.00 -24.07
C GLN A 121 40.09 21.04 -25.06
N ILE A 122 39.68 19.76 -25.08
CA ILE A 122 40.18 18.77 -26.02
C ILE A 122 39.91 19.20 -27.47
N ARG A 123 38.69 19.69 -27.75
CA ARG A 123 38.32 20.16 -29.09
C ARG A 123 39.18 21.35 -29.53
N ASN A 124 39.33 22.35 -28.67
CA ASN A 124 40.14 23.53 -28.99
C ASN A 124 41.61 23.17 -29.17
N GLY A 125 42.18 22.37 -28.27
CA GLY A 125 43.56 21.90 -28.37
C GLY A 125 43.81 21.09 -29.64
N SER A 126 42.85 20.27 -30.05
CA SER A 126 42.92 19.50 -31.30
C SER A 126 42.88 20.38 -32.55
N ILE A 127 42.04 21.43 -32.55
CA ILE A 127 41.99 22.42 -33.63
C ILE A 127 43.30 23.20 -33.71
N GLU A 128 43.84 23.63 -32.57
CA GLU A 128 45.10 24.37 -32.50
C GLU A 128 46.27 23.51 -32.98
N TYR A 129 46.34 22.25 -32.55
CA TYR A 129 47.32 21.29 -33.03
C TYR A 129 47.23 21.09 -34.55
N ALA A 130 46.03 20.86 -35.08
CA ALA A 130 45.82 20.70 -36.52
C ALA A 130 46.27 21.95 -37.31
N ARG A 131 45.93 23.14 -36.82
CA ARG A 131 46.38 24.41 -37.43
C ARG A 131 47.90 24.52 -37.46
N LYS A 132 48.57 24.22 -36.35
CA LYS A 132 50.04 24.23 -36.28
C LYS A 132 50.64 23.27 -37.32
N ARG A 133 50.15 22.04 -37.39
CA ARG A 133 50.62 21.04 -38.36
C ARG A 133 50.38 21.47 -39.82
N LEU A 134 49.25 22.11 -40.11
CA LEU A 134 48.97 22.64 -41.44
C LEU A 134 49.88 23.82 -41.79
N SER A 135 50.14 24.72 -40.84
CA SER A 135 51.08 25.85 -41.02
C SER A 135 52.51 25.35 -41.27
N ASP A 136 52.98 24.37 -40.49
CA ASP A 136 54.31 23.76 -40.69
C ASP A 136 54.42 23.14 -42.10
N LEU A 137 53.34 22.50 -42.57
CA LEU A 137 53.30 21.90 -43.92
C LEU A 137 53.29 22.96 -45.03
N GLU A 138 52.54 24.04 -44.85
CA GLU A 138 52.50 25.16 -45.79
C GLU A 138 53.88 25.80 -45.97
N GLU A 139 54.61 26.02 -44.87
CA GLU A 139 55.97 26.57 -44.90
C GLU A 139 56.93 25.64 -45.67
N GLN A 140 56.87 24.33 -45.40
CA GLN A 140 57.69 23.34 -46.11
C GLN A 140 57.40 23.30 -47.61
N LEU A 141 56.12 23.28 -48.00
CA LEU A 141 55.71 23.27 -49.41
C LEU A 141 56.13 24.56 -50.13
N THR A 142 56.02 25.70 -49.45
CA THR A 142 56.48 27.00 -49.98
C THR A 142 57.99 26.98 -50.21
N GLY A 143 58.76 26.45 -49.25
CA GLY A 143 60.21 26.28 -49.41
C GLY A 143 60.59 25.39 -50.59
N MET A 144 59.89 24.26 -50.79
CA MET A 144 60.08 23.40 -51.96
C MET A 144 59.75 24.14 -53.27
N LEU A 145 58.67 24.91 -53.31
CA LEU A 145 58.25 25.66 -54.49
C LEU A 145 59.28 26.73 -54.88
N VAL A 146 59.82 27.47 -53.91
CA VAL A 146 60.90 28.44 -54.13
C VAL A 146 62.14 27.75 -54.71
N MET A 147 62.52 26.58 -54.18
CA MET A 147 63.65 25.81 -54.69
C MET A 147 63.45 25.37 -56.15
N ILE A 148 62.25 24.88 -56.49
CA ILE A 148 61.90 24.51 -57.88
C ILE A 148 61.96 25.71 -58.81
N GLN A 149 61.43 26.86 -58.40
CA GLN A 149 61.47 28.10 -59.19
C GLN A 149 62.91 28.56 -59.46
N LYS A 150 63.79 28.47 -58.45
CA LYS A 150 65.20 28.80 -58.60
C LYS A 150 65.89 27.85 -59.60
N ASN A 151 65.69 26.54 -59.45
CA ASN A 151 66.27 25.55 -60.37
C ASN A 151 65.80 25.75 -61.81
N LEU A 152 64.54 26.16 -62.02
CA LEU A 152 64.03 26.49 -63.36
C LEU A 152 64.67 27.75 -63.97
N GLN A 153 65.01 28.76 -63.15
CA GLN A 153 65.71 29.95 -63.62
C GLN A 153 67.14 29.65 -64.04
N GLU A 154 67.82 28.74 -63.35
CA GLU A 154 69.20 28.32 -63.68
C GLU A 154 69.28 27.50 -65.00
N LEU A 155 68.16 26.95 -65.47
CA LEU A 155 68.06 26.21 -66.73
C LEU A 155 67.71 27.09 -67.96
N ARG A 156 67.45 28.38 -67.75
CA ARG A 156 67.17 29.36 -68.81
C ARG A 156 68.39 30.21 -69.13
#